data_AF-A0A8S1JIV3-F1
#
_entry.id   AF-A0A8S1JIV3-F1
#
_cell.length_a   1.000
_cell.length_b   1.000
_cell.length_c   1.000
_cell.angle_alpha   90.00
_cell.angle_beta   90.00
_cell.angle_gamma   90.00
#
_symmetry.space_group_name_H-M   'P 1'
#
loop_
_entity.id
_entity.type
_entity.pdbx_description
1 polymer ?
#
loop_
_entity_poly.entity_id
_entity_poly.type
_entity_poly.pdbx_seq_one_letter_code
_entity_poly.pdbx_strand_id
1 'polypeptide(L)'
;MRDVQRLVLARQLQALEDTLQDLRSTVEGFARIAALHDRQVHAAANIIPDLKLPTGALRACMPLPMPSIAECIDGLKQIRLMYADELALKRAIVDQLTYDSTAEDLAALQALFIAEPNIPAATVADVLSLVLVTIKEAKV
;
A
#
# COMPACT_ATOMS: atom_id res chain seq x y z
N MET A 1 33.96 27.88 20.17
CA MET A 1 32.47 27.88 20.31
C MET A 1 31.76 28.06 18.97
N ARG A 2 32.06 29.11 18.18
CA ARG A 2 31.41 29.34 16.87
C ARG A 2 31.67 28.22 15.83
N ASP A 3 32.87 27.65 15.81
CA ASP A 3 33.19 26.56 14.85
C ASP A 3 32.51 25.24 15.19
N VAL A 4 32.35 24.94 16.48
CA VAL A 4 31.60 23.76 16.96
C VAL A 4 30.13 23.89 16.58
N GLN A 5 29.53 25.07 16.72
CA GLN A 5 28.14 25.31 16.31
C GLN A 5 27.94 25.13 14.78
N ARG A 6 28.90 25.58 13.96
CA ARG A 6 28.85 25.35 12.50
C ARG A 6 28.98 23.88 12.13
N LEU A 7 29.88 23.15 12.79
CA LEU A 7 30.04 21.71 12.59
C LEU A 7 28.79 20.93 12.97
N VAL A 8 28.17 21.27 14.11
CA VAL A 8 26.91 20.65 14.54
C VAL A 8 25.78 20.97 13.55
N LEU A 9 25.63 22.22 13.13
CA LEU A 9 24.61 22.61 12.16
C LEU A 9 24.81 21.90 10.81
N ALA A 10 26.04 21.84 10.30
CA ALA A 10 26.35 21.12 9.07
C ALA A 10 26.02 19.62 9.18
N ARG A 11 26.30 19.00 10.33
CA ARG A 11 25.97 17.60 10.58
C ARG A 11 24.46 17.37 10.67
N GLN A 12 23.72 18.29 11.27
CA GLN A 12 22.25 18.23 11.34
C GLN A 12 21.60 18.41 9.97
N LEU A 13 22.07 19.35 9.16
CA LEU A 13 21.60 19.56 7.80
C LEU A 13 21.88 18.33 6.92
N GLN A 14 23.07 17.74 7.03
CA GLN A 14 23.40 16.50 6.32
C GLN A 14 22.48 15.35 6.73
N ALA A 15 22.28 15.15 8.04
CA ALA A 15 21.39 14.09 8.52
C ALA A 15 19.93 14.27 8.06
N LEU A 16 19.46 15.52 7.98
CA LEU A 16 18.14 15.85 7.45
C LEU A 16 18.04 15.56 5.95
N GLU A 17 19.07 15.93 5.18
CA GLU A 17 19.14 15.64 3.74
C GLU A 17 19.14 14.13 3.47
N ASP A 18 19.95 13.37 4.20
CA ASP A 18 19.99 11.91 4.14
C ASP A 18 18.59 11.32 4.45
N THR A 19 17.93 11.84 5.49
CA THR A 19 16.59 11.39 5.90
C THR A 19 15.53 11.69 4.83
N LEU A 20 15.56 12.87 4.23
CA LEU A 20 14.64 13.26 3.15
C LEU A 20 14.85 12.39 1.91
N GLN A 21 16.10 12.06 1.61
CA GLN A 21 16.45 11.17 0.50
C GLN A 21 15.96 9.74 0.75
N ASP A 22 16.12 9.21 1.96
CA ASP A 22 15.59 7.90 2.36
C ASP A 22 14.06 7.87 2.27
N LEU A 23 13.39 8.95 2.65
CA LEU A 23 11.95 9.07 2.59
C LEU A 23 11.46 9.04 1.13
N ARG A 24 12.13 9.75 0.21
CA ARG A 24 11.85 9.68 -1.24
C ARG A 24 12.05 8.27 -1.79
N SER A 25 13.16 7.62 -1.45
CA SER A 25 13.45 6.24 -1.85
C SER A 25 12.38 5.26 -1.35
N THR A 26 11.89 5.45 -0.13
CA THR A 26 10.82 4.65 0.46
C THR A 26 9.50 4.82 -0.32
N VAL A 27 9.16 6.05 -0.70
CA VAL A 27 7.98 6.36 -1.54
C VAL A 27 8.08 5.73 -2.93
N GLU A 28 9.27 5.71 -3.53
CA GLU A 28 9.49 4.97 -4.78
C GLU A 28 9.31 3.45 -4.60
N GLY A 29 9.69 2.91 -3.44
CA GLY A 29 9.41 1.53 -3.04
C GLY A 29 7.91 1.21 -3.04
N PHE A 30 7.09 2.08 -2.44
CA PHE A 30 5.63 1.94 -2.48
C PHE A 30 5.08 1.97 -3.91
N ALA A 31 5.62 2.82 -4.79
CA ALA A 31 5.21 2.86 -6.18
C ALA A 31 5.45 1.53 -6.93
N ARG A 32 6.54 0.81 -6.61
CA ARG A 32 6.80 -0.52 -7.17
C ARG A 32 5.78 -1.56 -6.69
N ILE A 33 5.40 -1.50 -5.41
CA ILE A 33 4.39 -2.40 -4.83
C ILE A 33 3.02 -2.13 -5.47
N ALA A 34 2.62 -0.86 -5.61
CA ALA A 34 1.39 -0.49 -6.29
C ALA A 34 1.37 -1.00 -7.74
N ALA A 35 2.45 -0.85 -8.49
CA ALA A 35 2.57 -1.36 -9.86
C ALA A 35 2.50 -2.91 -9.94
N LEU A 36 3.02 -3.62 -8.94
CA LEU A 36 2.88 -5.07 -8.83
C LEU A 36 1.41 -5.45 -8.62
N HIS A 37 0.72 -4.74 -7.73
CA HIS A 37 -0.69 -4.97 -7.44
C HIS A 37 -1.56 -4.73 -8.67
N ASP A 38 -1.29 -3.65 -9.43
CA ASP A 38 -1.97 -3.36 -10.69
C ASP A 38 -1.85 -4.52 -11.70
N ARG A 39 -0.65 -5.10 -11.83
CA ARG A 39 -0.43 -6.26 -12.70
C ARG A 39 -1.20 -7.49 -12.24
N GLN A 40 -1.27 -7.73 -10.93
CA GLN A 40 -2.00 -8.86 -10.37
C GLN A 40 -3.52 -8.73 -10.59
N VAL A 41 -4.08 -7.52 -10.42
CA VAL A 41 -5.49 -7.25 -10.69
C VAL A 41 -5.82 -7.46 -12.17
N HIS A 42 -4.98 -6.97 -13.08
CA HIS A 42 -5.17 -7.19 -14.52
C HIS A 42 -5.01 -8.66 -14.92
N ALA A 43 -4.06 -9.39 -14.34
CA ALA A 43 -3.90 -10.82 -14.58
C ALA A 43 -5.13 -11.61 -14.10
N ALA A 44 -5.67 -11.29 -12.91
CA ALA A 44 -6.87 -11.91 -12.39
C ALA A 44 -8.08 -11.66 -13.32
N ALA A 45 -8.29 -10.39 -13.75
CA ALA A 45 -9.35 -9.99 -14.67
C ALA A 45 -9.42 -10.83 -15.95
N ASN A 46 -8.26 -11.21 -16.50
CA ASN A 46 -8.14 -11.98 -17.74
C ASN A 46 -8.41 -13.48 -17.59
N ILE A 47 -8.39 -14.03 -16.37
CA ILE A 47 -8.55 -15.48 -16.11
C ILE A 47 -10.03 -15.83 -15.82
N ILE A 48 -10.85 -14.83 -15.46
CA ILE A 48 -12.23 -15.00 -14.97
C ILE A 48 -13.27 -15.45 -16.00
N PRO A 49 -13.23 -15.09 -17.30
CA PRO A 49 -14.27 -15.59 -18.21
C PRO A 49 -14.29 -17.13 -18.34
N ASP A 50 -13.23 -17.83 -17.91
CA ASP A 50 -13.09 -19.29 -17.96
C ASP A 50 -13.35 -20.03 -16.62
N LEU A 51 -13.86 -19.37 -15.57
CA LEU A 51 -14.01 -19.95 -14.24
C LEU A 51 -15.45 -20.36 -13.92
N LYS A 52 -15.70 -21.68 -13.72
CA LYS A 52 -17.00 -22.25 -13.32
C LYS A 52 -16.98 -22.66 -11.84
N LEU A 53 -17.61 -21.88 -10.94
CA LEU A 53 -17.56 -22.12 -9.50
C LEU A 53 -17.95 -23.56 -9.06
N PRO A 54 -17.26 -24.17 -8.08
CA PRO A 54 -17.65 -25.42 -7.45
C PRO A 54 -18.57 -25.05 -6.27
N THR A 55 -19.87 -25.00 -6.52
CA THR A 55 -20.85 -24.43 -5.59
C THR A 55 -21.10 -25.21 -4.29
N GLY A 56 -20.43 -26.35 -4.05
CA GLY A 56 -20.77 -27.29 -2.97
C GLY A 56 -19.84 -27.31 -1.74
N ALA A 57 -18.54 -27.55 -1.95
CA ALA A 57 -17.64 -27.92 -0.84
C ALA A 57 -17.20 -26.71 0.03
N LEU A 58 -16.94 -25.56 -0.59
CA LEU A 58 -16.47 -24.35 0.10
C LEU A 58 -17.54 -23.69 0.98
N ARG A 59 -18.82 -23.79 0.59
CA ARG A 59 -19.95 -23.25 1.37
C ARG A 59 -20.17 -23.98 2.69
N ALA A 60 -19.75 -25.24 2.80
CA ALA A 60 -19.96 -26.06 4.00
C ALA A 60 -18.95 -25.73 5.13
N CYS A 61 -17.82 -25.10 4.82
CA CYS A 61 -16.74 -24.86 5.77
C CYS A 61 -16.70 -23.42 6.33
N MET A 62 -17.57 -22.51 5.88
CA MET A 62 -17.56 -21.10 6.30
C MET A 62 -18.92 -20.68 6.87
N PRO A 63 -18.98 -20.19 8.13
CA PRO A 63 -20.24 -19.77 8.78
C PRO A 63 -20.77 -18.40 8.30
N LEU A 64 -20.05 -17.73 7.40
CA LEU A 64 -20.41 -16.43 6.84
C LEU A 64 -20.78 -16.56 5.35
N PRO A 65 -21.67 -15.68 4.82
CA PRO A 65 -21.95 -15.62 3.40
C PRO A 65 -20.64 -15.40 2.64
N MET A 66 -20.26 -16.37 1.80
CA MET A 66 -19.06 -16.25 0.98
C MET A 66 -19.32 -15.17 -0.08
N PRO A 67 -18.54 -14.08 -0.12
CA PRO A 67 -18.67 -13.07 -1.15
C PRO A 67 -18.46 -13.73 -2.52
N SER A 68 -19.25 -13.31 -3.50
CA SER A 68 -19.06 -13.73 -4.88
C SER A 68 -17.69 -13.29 -5.38
N ILE A 69 -17.17 -14.00 -6.39
CA ILE A 69 -15.89 -13.62 -7.02
C ILE A 69 -15.95 -12.17 -7.55
N ALA A 70 -17.11 -11.73 -8.05
CA ALA A 70 -17.32 -10.35 -8.48
C ALA A 70 -17.17 -9.35 -7.32
N GLU A 71 -17.77 -9.62 -6.17
CA GLU A 71 -17.63 -8.78 -4.96
C GLU A 71 -16.18 -8.76 -4.45
N CYS A 72 -15.47 -9.90 -4.49
CA CYS A 72 -14.05 -9.96 -4.16
C CYS A 72 -13.20 -9.10 -5.09
N ILE A 73 -13.47 -9.12 -6.40
CA ILE A 73 -12.74 -8.31 -7.39
C ILE A 73 -13.03 -6.83 -7.20
N ASP A 74 -14.28 -6.45 -6.95
CA ASP A 74 -14.62 -5.06 -6.71
C ASP A 74 -14.00 -4.54 -5.40
N GLY A 75 -13.93 -5.39 -4.36
CA GLY A 75 -13.13 -5.10 -3.17
C GLY A 75 -11.65 -4.89 -3.48
N LEU A 76 -11.04 -5.75 -4.31
CA LEU A 76 -9.64 -5.59 -4.75
C LEU A 76 -9.42 -4.31 -5.57
N LYS A 77 -10.37 -3.92 -6.43
CA LYS A 77 -10.30 -2.65 -7.16
C LYS A 77 -10.39 -1.45 -6.22
N GLN A 78 -11.25 -1.51 -5.20
CA GLN A 78 -11.37 -0.46 -4.19
C GLN A 78 -10.08 -0.34 -3.37
N ILE A 79 -9.49 -1.46 -2.95
CA ILE A 79 -8.20 -1.50 -2.26
C ILE A 79 -7.10 -0.89 -3.14
N ARG A 80 -7.06 -1.24 -4.43
CA ARG A 80 -6.12 -0.65 -5.41
C ARG A 80 -6.27 0.87 -5.50
N LEU A 81 -7.50 1.38 -5.62
CA LEU A 81 -7.77 2.83 -5.69
C LEU A 81 -7.31 3.53 -4.42
N MET A 82 -7.63 2.95 -3.25
CA MET A 82 -7.21 3.49 -1.96
C MET A 82 -5.68 3.59 -1.85
N TYR A 83 -4.93 2.55 -2.25
CA TYR A 83 -3.47 2.60 -2.28
C TYR A 83 -2.91 3.60 -3.29
N ALA A 84 -3.58 3.79 -4.43
CA ALA A 84 -3.15 4.77 -5.43
C ALA A 84 -3.33 6.21 -4.92
N ASP A 85 -4.47 6.50 -4.30
CA ASP A 85 -4.77 7.80 -3.69
C ASP A 85 -3.83 8.09 -2.51
N GLU A 86 -3.58 7.09 -1.66
CA GLU A 86 -2.61 7.16 -0.56
C GLU A 86 -1.20 7.47 -1.07
N LEU A 87 -0.74 6.77 -2.12
CA LEU A 87 0.55 7.04 -2.75
C LEU A 87 0.63 8.46 -3.33
N ALA A 88 -0.43 8.93 -3.98
CA ALA A 88 -0.49 10.29 -4.53
C ALA A 88 -0.42 11.35 -3.43
N LEU A 89 -1.15 11.14 -2.33
CA LEU A 89 -1.11 12.02 -1.16
C LEU A 89 0.29 12.07 -0.54
N LYS A 90 0.90 10.90 -0.30
CA LYS A 90 2.27 10.80 0.24
C LYS A 90 3.28 11.53 -0.63
N ARG A 91 3.21 11.35 -1.96
CA ARG A 91 4.07 12.08 -2.90
C ARG A 91 3.88 13.58 -2.81
N ALA A 92 2.64 14.04 -2.87
CA ALA A 92 2.32 15.47 -2.83
C ALA A 92 2.81 16.15 -1.55
N ILE A 93 2.76 15.45 -0.40
CA ILE A 93 3.25 15.99 0.86
C ILE A 93 4.78 16.00 0.92
N VAL A 94 5.43 14.91 0.50
CA VAL A 94 6.90 14.81 0.48
C VAL A 94 7.52 15.81 -0.50
N ASP A 95 6.85 16.10 -1.61
CA ASP A 95 7.29 17.12 -2.58
C ASP A 95 7.18 18.55 -2.02
N GLN A 96 6.29 18.78 -1.04
CA GLN A 96 6.12 20.06 -0.36
C GLN A 96 7.02 20.23 0.87
N LEU A 97 7.68 19.16 1.34
CA LEU A 97 8.67 19.25 2.42
C LEU A 97 9.91 19.99 1.93
N THR A 98 10.23 21.08 2.61
CA THR A 98 11.42 21.89 2.35
C THR A 98 12.19 22.10 3.65
N TYR A 99 13.43 22.60 3.56
CA TYR A 99 14.23 22.91 4.74
C TYR A 99 13.61 23.97 5.65
N ASP A 100 12.66 24.76 5.14
CA ASP A 100 11.95 25.81 5.88
C ASP A 100 10.61 25.33 6.46
N SER A 101 10.27 24.04 6.33
CA SER A 101 9.05 23.47 6.92
C SER A 101 9.03 23.67 8.44
N THR A 102 7.90 24.14 8.97
CA THR A 102 7.80 24.45 10.40
C THR A 102 7.70 23.19 11.25
N ALA A 103 8.02 23.31 12.54
CA ALA A 103 7.86 22.19 13.48
C ALA A 103 6.39 21.73 13.59
N GLU A 104 5.43 22.64 13.41
CA GLU A 104 4.00 22.29 13.38
C GLU A 104 3.65 21.49 12.11
N ASP A 105 4.17 21.88 10.94
CA ASP A 105 3.97 21.13 9.69
C ASP A 105 4.54 19.71 9.79
N LEU A 106 5.73 19.57 10.38
CA LEU A 106 6.37 18.28 10.59
C LEU A 106 5.59 17.40 11.59
N ALA A 107 5.04 17.99 12.66
CA ALA A 107 4.22 17.28 13.63
C ALA A 107 2.87 16.84 13.03
N ALA A 108 2.23 17.70 12.23
CA ALA A 108 1.01 17.36 11.52
C ALA A 108 1.25 16.23 10.50
N LEU A 109 2.38 16.27 9.80
CA LEU A 109 2.79 15.21 8.88
C LEU A 109 3.02 13.89 9.60
N GLN A 110 3.71 13.91 10.74
CA GLN A 110 3.93 12.73 11.55
C GLN A 110 2.60 12.12 12.03
N ALA A 111 1.66 12.96 12.48
CA ALA A 111 0.34 12.51 12.89
C ALA A 111 -0.45 11.87 11.75
N LEU A 112 -0.37 12.43 10.53
CA LEU A 112 -0.97 11.86 9.32
C LEU A 112 -0.42 10.46 9.01
N PHE A 113 0.90 10.28 9.02
CA PHE A 113 1.52 8.97 8.79
C PHE A 113 1.18 7.93 9.87
N ILE A 114 1.02 8.36 11.13
CA ILE A 114 0.61 7.47 12.24
C ILE A 114 -0.86 7.04 12.11
N ALA A 115 -1.72 7.92 11.60
CA ALA A 115 -3.15 7.68 11.48
C ALA A 115 -3.54 6.76 10.31
N GLU A 116 -2.61 6.44 9.40
CA GLU A 116 -2.90 5.58 8.26
C GLU A 116 -3.17 4.12 8.66
N PRO A 117 -4.27 3.51 8.17
CA PRO A 117 -4.54 2.09 8.38
C PRO A 117 -3.57 1.27 7.51
N ASN A 118 -2.46 0.85 8.11
CA ASN A 118 -1.47 0.03 7.44
C ASN A 118 -2.01 -1.39 7.28
N ILE A 119 -2.59 -1.72 6.12
CA ILE A 119 -3.04 -3.10 5.84
C ILE A 119 -1.79 -3.98 5.70
N PRO A 120 -1.59 -4.99 6.57
CA PRO A 120 -0.39 -5.83 6.51
C PRO A 120 -0.30 -6.57 5.18
N ALA A 121 0.90 -6.60 4.59
CA ALA A 121 1.15 -7.34 3.34
C ALA A 121 0.75 -8.82 3.44
N ALA A 122 0.87 -9.42 4.64
CA ALA A 122 0.41 -10.77 4.93
C ALA A 122 -1.11 -10.91 4.73
N THR A 123 -1.91 -9.97 5.23
CA THR A 123 -3.37 -9.97 5.07
C THR A 123 -3.78 -9.85 3.60
N VAL A 124 -3.07 -9.04 2.81
CA VAL A 124 -3.30 -8.94 1.36
C VAL A 124 -2.95 -10.26 0.65
N ALA A 125 -1.84 -10.89 1.03
CA ALA A 125 -1.42 -12.19 0.50
C ALA A 125 -2.41 -13.31 0.88
N ASP A 126 -2.97 -13.29 2.09
CA ASP A 126 -3.98 -14.26 2.55
C ASP A 126 -5.27 -14.13 1.73
N VAL A 127 -5.74 -12.91 1.50
CA VAL A 127 -6.93 -12.64 0.65
C VAL A 127 -6.68 -13.10 -0.79
N LEU A 128 -5.51 -12.78 -1.36
CA LEU A 128 -5.13 -13.24 -2.70
C LEU A 128 -5.06 -14.78 -2.78
N SER A 129 -4.53 -15.43 -1.74
CA SER A 129 -4.46 -16.89 -1.66
C SER A 129 -5.84 -17.51 -1.60
N LEU A 130 -6.76 -16.94 -0.83
CA LEU A 130 -8.16 -17.38 -0.75
C LEU A 130 -8.86 -17.26 -2.10
N VAL A 131 -8.69 -16.13 -2.78
CA VAL A 131 -9.22 -15.92 -4.15
C VAL A 131 -8.62 -16.92 -5.14
N LEU A 132 -7.32 -17.20 -5.07
CA LEU A 132 -6.66 -18.17 -5.95
C LEU A 132 -7.08 -19.63 -5.69
N VAL A 133 -7.33 -20.00 -4.43
CA VAL A 133 -7.83 -21.33 -4.05
C VAL A 133 -9.27 -21.51 -4.52
N THR A 134 -10.15 -20.54 -4.25
CA THR A 134 -11.54 -20.55 -4.75
C THR A 134 -11.61 -20.60 -6.27
N ILE A 135 -10.66 -19.96 -6.96
CA ILE A 135 -10.47 -20.06 -8.41
C ILE A 135 -10.01 -21.46 -8.86
N LYS A 136 -9.08 -22.09 -8.15
CA LYS A 136 -8.59 -23.44 -8.50
C LYS A 136 -9.66 -24.51 -8.35
N GLU A 137 -10.45 -24.42 -7.30
CA GLU A 137 -11.55 -25.37 -7.08
C GLU A 137 -12.65 -25.19 -8.14
N ALA A 138 -12.83 -23.99 -8.71
CA ALA A 138 -13.75 -23.68 -9.80
C ALA A 138 -13.29 -24.17 -11.20
N LYS A 139 -12.22 -24.96 -11.28
CA LYS A 139 -11.75 -25.59 -12.52
C LYS A 139 -11.83 -27.13 -12.49
N VAL A 140 -12.41 -27.71 -11.44
CA VAL A 140 -12.74 -29.15 -11.30
C VAL A 140 -14.25 -29.32 -11.46
#